data_AF-A0A9E2B9H5-F1
#
_entry.id   AF-A0A9E2B9H5-F1
#
_cell.length_a   1.000
_cell.length_b   1.000
_cell.length_c   1.000
_cell.angle_alpha   90.00
_cell.angle_beta   90.00
_cell.angle_gamma   90.00
#
_symmetry.space_group_name_H-M   'P 1'
#
loop_
_entity.id
_entity.type
_entity.pdbx_description
1 polymer ?
#
loop_
_entity_poly.entity_id
_entity_poly.type
_entity_poly.pdbx_seq_one_letter_code
_entity_poly.pdbx_strand_id
1 'polypeptide(L)'
;MTDSSDSEVSVRKFPVTSIEKTDPPDGVTEGEWYEYVIGEGTSEIKGKRSGTLKSVTAYVKEYAANLNERSTLGYSAYAARKPTTKT
;
A
#
# COMPACT_ATOMS: atom_id res chain seq x y z
N MET A 1 34.02 0.01 15.83
CA MET A 1 33.24 -1.06 15.17
C MET A 1 31.85 -0.52 14.95
N THR A 2 31.48 -0.14 13.73
CA THR A 2 30.14 0.38 13.42
C THR A 2 29.16 -0.77 13.33
N ASP A 3 28.10 -0.64 14.13
CA ASP A 3 26.88 -1.44 14.18
C ASP A 3 26.30 -1.67 12.78
N SER A 4 26.63 -2.81 12.18
CA SER A 4 25.90 -3.36 11.04
C SER A 4 24.61 -3.97 11.57
N SER A 5 23.66 -3.12 11.94
CA SER A 5 22.27 -3.53 12.06
C SER A 5 21.80 -3.92 10.66
N ASP A 6 22.04 -5.18 10.31
CA ASP A 6 21.36 -5.91 9.25
C ASP A 6 19.86 -5.89 9.60
N SER A 7 19.21 -4.79 9.25
CA SER A 7 17.75 -4.70 9.32
C SER A 7 17.26 -5.56 8.18
N GLU A 8 17.02 -6.83 8.47
CA GLU A 8 16.32 -7.74 7.58
C GLU A 8 15.12 -6.99 7.01
N VAL A 9 15.24 -6.57 5.74
CA VAL A 9 14.19 -5.82 5.07
C VAL A 9 13.09 -6.84 4.82
N SER A 10 12.21 -7.00 5.81
CA SER A 10 11.05 -7.85 5.70
C SER A 10 10.26 -7.27 4.54
N VAL A 11 10.31 -7.95 3.39
CA VAL A 11 9.60 -7.52 2.18
C VAL A 11 8.14 -7.42 2.57
N ARG A 12 7.65 -6.18 2.75
CA ARG A 12 6.31 -5.94 3.22
C ARG A 12 5.37 -6.39 2.11
N LYS A 13 4.53 -7.36 2.41
CA LYS A 13 3.47 -7.80 1.51
C LYS A 13 2.23 -6.96 1.76
N PHE A 14 1.60 -6.59 0.67
CA PHE A 14 0.38 -5.80 0.63
C PHE A 14 -0.71 -6.63 -0.07
N PRO A 15 -1.22 -7.72 0.55
CA PRO A 15 -2.34 -8.47 0.00
C PRO A 15 -3.64 -7.68 0.17
N VAL A 16 -4.62 -7.95 -0.69
CA VAL A 16 -5.98 -7.43 -0.51
C VAL A 16 -6.68 -8.28 0.54
N THR A 17 -7.07 -7.68 1.66
CA THR A 17 -7.67 -8.41 2.79
C THR A 17 -9.19 -8.33 2.80
N SER A 18 -9.77 -7.19 2.41
CA SER A 18 -11.22 -7.03 2.33
C SER A 18 -11.62 -6.06 1.22
N ILE A 19 -12.78 -6.32 0.62
CA ILE A 19 -13.50 -5.38 -0.25
C ILE A 19 -14.98 -5.53 0.09
N GLU A 20 -15.55 -4.52 0.71
CA GLU A 20 -16.93 -4.53 1.19
C GLU A 20 -17.71 -3.35 0.62
N LYS A 21 -18.99 -3.57 0.34
CA LYS A 21 -19.88 -2.48 -0.08
C LYS A 21 -20.13 -1.58 1.12
N THR A 22 -19.97 -0.27 0.93
CA THR A 22 -20.12 0.76 1.97
C THR A 22 -21.10 1.83 1.49
N ASP A 23 -21.62 2.59 2.45
CA ASP A 23 -22.30 3.84 2.17
C ASP A 23 -21.34 4.87 1.57
N PRO A 24 -21.85 5.77 0.72
CA PRO A 24 -21.06 6.86 0.18
C PRO A 24 -20.58 7.80 1.30
N PRO A 25 -19.45 8.50 1.11
CA PRO A 25 -19.01 9.54 2.03
C PRO A 25 -19.97 10.73 2.05
N ASP A 26 -19.97 11.47 3.16
CA ASP A 26 -20.83 12.64 3.35
C ASP A 26 -20.71 13.64 2.18
N GLY A 27 -21.86 14.08 1.67
CA GLY A 27 -21.94 15.01 0.54
C GLY A 27 -21.95 14.35 -0.84
N VAL A 28 -21.87 13.02 -0.92
CA VAL A 28 -22.10 12.26 -2.15
C VAL A 28 -23.25 11.29 -1.94
N THR A 29 -24.29 11.36 -2.77
CA THR A 29 -25.49 10.51 -2.64
C THR A 29 -25.62 9.46 -3.72
N GLU A 30 -24.82 9.52 -4.77
CA GLU A 30 -24.98 8.68 -5.96
C GLU A 30 -23.81 7.72 -6.16
N GLY A 31 -24.15 6.52 -6.64
CA GLY A 31 -23.21 5.47 -7.01
C GLY A 31 -23.05 4.39 -5.95
N GLU A 32 -22.56 3.23 -6.39
CA GLU A 32 -22.15 2.18 -5.47
C GLU A 32 -20.74 2.47 -4.94
N TRP A 33 -20.57 2.34 -3.64
CA TRP A 33 -19.30 2.56 -2.98
C TRP A 33 -18.80 1.29 -2.33
N TYR A 34 -17.48 1.14 -2.36
CA TYR A 34 -16.80 -0.01 -1.78
C TYR A 34 -15.62 0.49 -0.96
N GLU A 35 -15.50 -0.01 0.26
CA GLU A 35 -14.33 0.14 1.11
C GLU A 35 -13.43 -1.07 0.90
N TYR A 36 -12.13 -0.82 0.76
CA TYR A 36 -11.15 -1.87 0.58
C TYR A 36 -10.00 -1.70 1.57
N VAL A 37 -9.39 -2.84 1.89
CA VAL A 37 -8.28 -2.94 2.82
C VAL A 37 -7.15 -3.71 2.14
N ILE A 38 -5.95 -3.11 2.15
CA ILE A 38 -4.73 -3.71 1.60
C ILE A 38 -3.65 -3.70 2.68
N GLY A 39 -3.00 -4.85 2.89
CA GLY A 39 -1.93 -5.00 3.85
C GLY A 39 -2.30 -5.90 5.03
N GLU A 40 -1.32 -6.17 5.88
CA GLU A 40 -1.46 -7.06 7.03
C GLU A 40 -0.80 -6.44 8.28
N GLY A 41 -1.41 -6.69 9.44
CA GLY A 41 -0.87 -6.27 10.74
C GLY A 41 -0.81 -4.74 10.88
N THR A 42 0.40 -4.20 11.10
CA THR A 42 0.61 -2.77 11.34
C THR A 42 0.72 -1.93 10.07
N SER A 43 0.76 -2.56 8.90
CA SER A 43 0.89 -1.90 7.60
C SER A 43 -0.38 -2.13 6.78
N GLU A 44 -1.45 -1.46 7.16
CA GLU A 44 -2.76 -1.56 6.51
C GLU A 44 -3.15 -0.22 5.86
N ILE A 45 -3.68 -0.31 4.64
CA ILE A 45 -4.18 0.82 3.86
C ILE A 45 -5.67 0.60 3.65
N LYS A 46 -6.47 1.51 4.19
CA LYS A 46 -7.92 1.57 3.95
C LYS A 46 -8.23 2.65 2.93
N GLY A 47 -9.11 2.34 1.99
CA GLY A 47 -9.58 3.30 1.00
C GLY A 47 -11.02 3.06 0.62
N LYS A 48 -11.70 4.12 0.19
CA LYS A 48 -13.05 4.04 -0.35
C LYS A 48 -13.03 4.45 -1.82
N ARG A 49 -13.79 3.72 -2.64
CA ARG A 49 -13.89 4.01 -4.07
C ARG A 49 -15.31 3.76 -4.57
N SER A 50 -15.81 4.68 -5.38
CA SER A 50 -17.04 4.51 -6.13
C SER A 50 -16.83 3.69 -7.40
N GLY A 51 -17.84 2.93 -7.79
CA GLY A 51 -17.83 2.15 -9.02
C GLY A 51 -18.51 0.79 -8.82
N THR A 52 -18.39 -0.09 -9.81
CA THR A 52 -18.89 -1.47 -9.67
C THR A 52 -17.91 -2.34 -8.88
N LEU A 53 -18.41 -3.38 -8.22
CA LEU A 53 -17.56 -4.34 -7.50
C LEU A 53 -16.40 -4.86 -8.37
N LYS A 54 -16.66 -5.14 -9.66
CA LYS A 54 -15.64 -5.60 -10.61
C LYS A 54 -14.56 -4.55 -10.86
N SER A 55 -14.95 -3.29 -11.07
CA SER A 55 -14.01 -2.19 -11.30
C SER A 55 -13.17 -1.90 -10.07
N VAL A 56 -13.81 -1.85 -8.89
CA VAL A 56 -13.10 -1.65 -7.62
C VAL A 56 -12.14 -2.81 -7.36
N THR A 57 -12.59 -4.06 -7.54
CA THR A 57 -11.72 -5.24 -7.36
C THR A 57 -10.50 -5.20 -8.28
N ALA A 58 -10.68 -4.84 -9.56
CA ALA A 58 -9.56 -4.72 -10.49
C ALA A 58 -8.57 -3.65 -10.04
N TYR A 59 -9.08 -2.47 -9.66
CA TYR A 59 -8.25 -1.37 -9.17
C TYR A 59 -7.47 -1.75 -7.91
N VAL A 60 -8.13 -2.35 -6.92
CA VAL A 60 -7.50 -2.72 -5.64
C VAL A 60 -6.41 -3.77 -5.85
N LYS A 61 -6.61 -4.73 -6.77
CA LYS A 61 -5.60 -5.72 -7.16
C LYS A 61 -4.38 -5.09 -7.81
N GLU A 62 -4.59 -4.19 -8.77
CA GLU A 62 -3.50 -3.46 -9.45
C GLU A 62 -2.73 -2.58 -8.45
N TYR A 63 -3.44 -1.90 -7.57
CA TYR A 63 -2.84 -1.06 -6.54
C TYR A 63 -2.00 -1.87 -5.55
N ALA A 64 -2.51 -3.01 -5.08
CA ALA A 64 -1.77 -3.96 -4.26
C ALA A 64 -0.51 -4.49 -4.98
N ALA A 65 -0.61 -4.85 -6.27
CA ALA A 65 0.53 -5.29 -7.06
C ALA A 65 1.62 -4.21 -7.12
N ASN A 66 1.25 -2.96 -7.41
CA ASN A 66 2.18 -1.85 -7.46
C ASN A 66 2.87 -1.58 -6.10
N LEU A 67 2.12 -1.69 -4.99
CA LEU A 67 2.69 -1.57 -3.65
C LEU A 67 3.71 -2.66 -3.36
N ASN A 68 3.40 -3.91 -3.74
CA ASN A 68 4.32 -5.03 -3.59
C ASN A 68 5.59 -4.85 -4.44
N GLU A 69 5.48 -4.43 -5.70
CA GLU A 69 6.62 -4.14 -6.56
C GLU A 69 7.55 -3.09 -5.94
N ARG A 70 7.00 -1.99 -5.43
CA ARG A 70 7.79 -0.94 -4.77
C ARG A 70 8.45 -1.42 -3.47
N SER A 71 7.79 -2.30 -2.73
CA SER A 71 8.31 -2.89 -1.49
C SER A 71 9.59 -3.71 -1.73
N THR A 72 9.70 -4.37 -2.90
CA THR A 72 10.87 -5.19 -3.24
C THR A 72 12.17 -4.42 -3.43
N LEU A 73 12.11 -3.10 -3.66
CA LEU A 73 13.31 -2.29 -3.89
C LEU A 73 14.15 -2.12 -2.62
N GLY A 74 13.58 -2.35 -1.42
CA GLY A 74 14.30 -2.37 -0.15
C GLY A 74 14.95 -1.04 0.29
N TYR A 75 14.78 0.04 -0.47
CA TYR A 75 15.18 1.39 -0.08
C TYR A 75 14.03 2.38 -0.31
N SER A 76 13.89 3.35 0.60
CA SER A 76 13.03 4.51 0.36
C SER A 76 13.67 5.39 -0.71
N ALA A 77 12.96 5.69 -1.80
CA ALA A 77 13.41 6.67 -2.80
C ALA A 77 13.63 8.08 -2.21
N TYR A 78 13.07 8.34 -1.01
CA TYR A 78 13.23 9.57 -0.25
C TYR A 78 14.36 9.50 0.79
N ALA A 79 15.05 8.37 0.93
CA ALA A 79 16.22 8.30 1.80
C ALA A 79 17.38 9.07 1.15
N ALA A 80 17.80 10.17 1.79
CA ALA A 80 18.99 10.91 1.36
C ALA A 80 20.21 9.98 1.44
N ARG A 81 20.78 9.63 0.28
CA ARG A 81 22.07 8.94 0.21
C ARG A 81 23.14 9.94 0.63
N LYS A 82 23.67 9.82 1.86
CA LYS A 82 24.87 10.58 2.24
C LYS A 82 26.00 10.17 1.27
N PRO A 83 26.62 11.10 0.53
CA PRO A 83 27.77 10.76 -0.29
C PRO A 83 28.88 10.26 0.64
N THR A 84 29.33 9.03 0.43
CA THR A 84 30.50 8.47 1.10
C THR A 84 31.74 9.21 0.60
N THR A 85 32.16 10.23 1.35
CA THR A 85 33.46 10.86 1.16
C THR A 85 34.55 9.87 1.57
N LYS A 86 35.15 9.22 0.58
CA LYS A 86 36.33 8.36 0.76
C LYS A 86 37.54 9.28 1.01
N THR A 87 38.11 9.22 2.22
CA THR A 87 39.41 9.79 2.57
C THR A 87 40.50 8.77 2.30
#